data_AF-A0A1V6TAX6-F1
#
_entry.id   AF-A0A1V6TAX6-F1
#
_cell.length_a   1.000
_cell.length_b   1.000
_cell.length_c   1.000
_cell.angle_alpha   90.00
_cell.angle_beta   90.00
_cell.angle_gamma   90.00
#
_symmetry.space_group_name_H-M   'P 1'
#
loop_
_entity.id
_entity.type
_entity.pdbx_description
1 polymer ?
#
loop_
_entity_poly.entity_id
_entity_poly.type
_entity_poly.pdbx_seq_one_letter_code
_entity_poly.pdbx_strand_id
1 'polypeptide(L)'
;MESPTHGLSINIYGRGDAKLGDGPSHMGVAIYKHGSSTCEMHHIRNPTDEDFIYDPRTQPLEDPVLKGRCELSSLSSEQAQQAASLISAFGNDESNIPEFGVGNCQDWVAGAVGMLEHAGIVSLGEGEFWKSMINKSSGEMKNECLQGKKKWIDGPESTYEGEPDAKFADREQGTVKPVGKLAQNEVFRARMQSLLGPKAGRETDHGEKPVERPFYVSSPFFSKMNDE
;
A
#
# COMPACT_ATOMS: atom_id res chain seq x y z
N MET A 1 1.19 33.93 8.03
CA MET A 1 1.43 32.50 7.78
C MET A 1 0.46 32.10 6.69
N GLU A 2 0.93 31.45 5.63
CA GLU A 2 0.02 30.89 4.63
C GLU A 2 -0.86 29.82 5.26
N SER A 3 -2.12 29.76 4.83
CA SER A 3 -3.04 28.73 5.27
C SER A 3 -2.54 27.35 4.84
N PRO A 4 -2.65 26.31 5.69
CA PRO A 4 -2.24 24.97 5.30
C PRO A 4 -3.05 24.47 4.10
N THR A 5 -2.34 24.12 3.03
CA THR A 5 -2.93 23.65 1.76
C THR A 5 -2.69 22.17 1.54
N HIS A 6 -1.81 21.55 2.33
CA HIS A 6 -1.42 20.15 2.20
C HIS A 6 -1.57 19.40 3.53
N GLY A 7 -1.79 18.10 3.43
CA GLY A 7 -1.75 17.15 4.54
C GLY A 7 -0.53 16.23 4.42
N LEU A 8 -0.06 15.78 5.58
CA LEU A 8 0.95 14.74 5.73
C LEU A 8 0.38 13.66 6.64
N SER A 9 0.30 12.42 6.17
CA SER A 9 -0.28 11.30 6.91
C SER A 9 0.54 10.03 6.79
N ILE A 10 0.34 9.10 7.73
CA ILE A 10 0.75 7.71 7.57
C ILE A 10 -0.45 6.91 7.10
N ASN A 11 -0.32 6.27 5.95
CA ASN A 11 -1.34 5.40 5.37
C ASN A 11 -1.02 3.94 5.68
N ILE A 12 -2.03 3.20 6.12
CA ILE A 12 -1.89 1.82 6.60
C ILE A 12 -2.73 0.89 5.72
N TYR A 13 -2.09 -0.18 5.25
CA TYR A 13 -2.64 -1.15 4.32
C TYR A 13 -2.56 -2.56 4.89
N GLY A 14 -3.58 -3.37 4.64
CA GLY A 14 -3.67 -4.72 5.19
C GLY A 14 -3.97 -4.74 6.69
N ARG A 15 -4.47 -5.88 7.18
CA ARG A 15 -4.95 -6.03 8.56
C ARG A 15 -3.79 -6.09 9.56
N GLY A 16 -2.71 -6.81 9.23
CA GLY A 16 -1.54 -6.87 10.09
C GLY A 16 -1.74 -7.67 11.39
N ASP A 17 -2.71 -8.58 11.44
CA ASP A 17 -3.01 -9.35 12.66
C ASP A 17 -2.31 -10.72 12.64
N ALA A 18 -1.19 -10.82 13.35
CA ALA A 18 -0.42 -12.06 13.49
C ALA A 18 -1.22 -13.20 14.12
N LYS A 19 -2.24 -12.92 14.96
CA LYS A 19 -3.10 -13.95 15.55
C LYS A 19 -3.98 -14.65 14.51
N LEU A 20 -4.17 -14.00 13.36
CA LEU A 20 -4.92 -14.51 12.23
C LEU A 20 -4.00 -15.00 11.10
N GLY A 21 -2.68 -15.07 11.36
CA GLY A 21 -1.67 -15.51 10.40
C GLY A 21 -1.26 -14.44 9.39
N ASP A 22 -1.60 -13.18 9.60
CA ASP A 22 -1.14 -12.11 8.72
C ASP A 22 0.32 -11.74 8.99
N GLY A 23 1.05 -11.36 7.94
CA GLY A 23 2.25 -10.54 8.10
C GLY A 23 1.91 -9.11 8.57
N PRO A 24 2.90 -8.30 8.98
CA PRO A 24 2.69 -6.92 9.40
C PRO A 24 1.94 -6.08 8.35
N SER A 25 1.12 -5.13 8.80
CA SER A 25 0.46 -4.20 7.88
C SER A 25 1.50 -3.34 7.14
N HIS A 26 1.25 -3.07 5.86
CA HIS A 26 2.11 -2.18 5.08
C HIS A 26 1.84 -0.72 5.45
N MET A 27 2.90 0.10 5.52
CA MET A 27 2.80 1.51 5.88
C MET A 27 3.53 2.39 4.86
N GLY A 28 3.05 3.61 4.70
CA GLY A 28 3.73 4.62 3.89
C GLY A 28 3.39 6.03 4.32
N VAL A 29 4.27 6.97 4.00
CA VAL A 29 4.09 8.40 4.26
C VAL A 29 3.43 9.03 3.04
N ALA A 30 2.26 9.63 3.21
CA ALA A 30 1.53 10.33 2.16
C ALA A 30 1.62 11.84 2.33
N ILE A 31 1.97 12.54 1.25
CA ILE A 31 1.83 13.99 1.12
C ILE A 31 0.75 14.28 0.08
N TYR A 32 -0.19 15.14 0.40
CA TYR A 32 -1.30 15.44 -0.51
C TYR A 32 -1.80 16.86 -0.36
N LYS A 33 -2.32 17.42 -1.45
CA LYS A 33 -3.02 18.70 -1.41
C LYS A 33 -4.46 18.50 -0.94
N HIS A 34 -4.97 19.38 -0.06
CA HIS A 34 -6.36 19.32 0.39
C HIS A 34 -7.32 19.39 -0.80
N GLY A 35 -8.27 18.46 -0.84
CA GLY A 35 -9.24 18.31 -1.95
C GLY A 35 -8.71 17.54 -3.17
N SER A 36 -7.45 17.11 -3.17
CA SER A 36 -6.91 16.20 -4.20
C SER A 36 -7.47 14.79 -4.02
N SER A 37 -7.68 14.08 -5.13
CA SER A 37 -8.01 12.64 -5.12
C SER A 37 -6.77 11.75 -5.07
N THR A 38 -5.57 12.33 -5.22
CA THR A 38 -4.29 11.61 -5.21
C THR A 38 -3.32 12.17 -4.18
N CYS A 39 -2.36 11.34 -3.80
CA CYS A 39 -1.23 11.67 -2.93
C CYS A 39 0.09 11.23 -3.55
N GLU A 40 1.18 11.89 -3.15
CA GLU A 40 2.54 11.38 -3.28
C GLU A 40 2.78 10.43 -2.10
N MET A 41 2.95 9.14 -2.42
CA MET A 41 3.19 8.08 -1.46
C MET A 41 4.66 7.74 -1.44
N HIS A 42 5.27 7.79 -0.26
CA HIS A 42 6.63 7.37 -0.01
C HIS A 42 6.62 6.13 0.88
N HIS A 43 7.13 5.02 0.36
CA HIS A 43 7.26 3.78 1.12
C HIS A 43 8.38 2.91 0.59
N ILE A 44 8.69 1.85 1.34
CA ILE A 44 9.54 0.77 0.88
C ILE A 44 8.70 -0.47 0.58
N ARG A 45 9.09 -1.27 -0.41
CA ARG A 45 8.43 -2.54 -0.76
C ARG A 45 9.46 -3.65 -0.82
N ASN A 46 9.04 -4.88 -0.56
CA ASN A 46 9.85 -6.06 -0.83
C ASN A 46 9.23 -6.86 -1.98
N PRO A 47 9.59 -6.57 -3.25
CA PRO A 47 9.00 -7.24 -4.40
C PRO A 47 9.56 -8.65 -4.66
N THR A 48 10.75 -8.98 -4.14
CA THR A 48 11.46 -10.23 -4.41
C THR A 48 11.50 -11.19 -3.22
N ASP A 49 10.91 -10.81 -2.08
CA ASP A 49 11.04 -11.49 -0.79
C ASP A 49 12.49 -11.61 -0.28
N GLU A 50 13.39 -10.80 -0.83
CA GLU A 50 14.82 -10.79 -0.49
C GLU A 50 15.27 -9.40 -0.03
N ASP A 51 14.85 -8.33 -0.73
CA ASP A 51 15.32 -6.97 -0.49
C ASP A 51 14.19 -5.95 -0.49
N PHE A 52 14.30 -4.96 0.40
CA PHE A 52 13.44 -3.78 0.35
C PHE A 52 13.97 -2.74 -0.64
N ILE A 53 13.06 -2.10 -1.37
CA ILE A 53 13.36 -0.97 -2.26
C ILE A 53 12.48 0.22 -1.91
N TYR A 54 13.04 1.43 -1.98
CA TYR A 54 12.26 2.66 -1.92
C TYR A 54 11.50 2.89 -3.22
N ASP A 55 10.18 3.09 -3.12
CA ASP A 55 9.25 3.18 -4.26
C ASP A 55 8.31 4.38 -4.10
N PRO A 56 8.77 5.62 -4.34
CA PRO A 56 7.90 6.79 -4.32
C PRO A 56 6.95 6.76 -5.52
N ARG A 57 5.67 7.02 -5.30
CA ARG A 57 4.66 6.97 -6.36
C ARG A 57 3.46 7.88 -6.10
N THR A 58 2.87 8.38 -7.18
CA THR A 58 1.55 9.00 -7.12
C THR A 58 0.48 7.92 -7.13
N GLN A 59 -0.46 7.97 -6.18
CA GLN A 59 -1.55 7.01 -6.08
C GLN A 59 -2.83 7.66 -5.52
N PRO A 60 -4.00 7.00 -5.62
CA PRO A 60 -5.22 7.49 -4.99
C PRO A 60 -5.03 7.73 -3.49
N LEU A 61 -5.56 8.84 -2.99
CA LEU A 61 -5.59 9.13 -1.55
C LEU A 61 -6.56 8.19 -0.82
N GLU A 62 -7.72 7.94 -1.43
CA GLU A 62 -8.71 6.95 -0.99
C GLU A 62 -8.54 5.66 -1.80
N ASP A 63 -7.52 4.87 -1.43
CA ASP A 63 -7.22 3.60 -2.08
C ASP A 63 -8.17 2.49 -1.55
N PRO A 64 -8.78 1.64 -2.40
CA PRO A 64 -9.68 0.57 -1.98
C PRO A 64 -9.11 -0.42 -0.94
N VAL A 65 -7.79 -0.58 -0.89
CA VAL A 65 -7.12 -1.49 0.07
C VAL A 65 -6.57 -0.76 1.30
N LEU A 66 -6.75 0.55 1.40
CA LEU A 66 -6.40 1.36 2.57
C LEU A 66 -7.27 0.94 3.76
N LYS A 67 -6.65 0.62 4.90
CA LYS A 67 -7.37 0.40 6.16
C LYS A 67 -7.67 1.72 6.87
N GLY A 68 -6.76 2.66 6.77
CA GLY A 68 -6.96 4.03 7.22
C GLY A 68 -5.68 4.81 7.18
N ARG A 69 -5.79 6.09 7.53
CA ARG A 69 -4.64 6.98 7.64
C ARG A 69 -4.70 7.79 8.92
N CYS A 70 -3.53 8.02 9.51
CA CYS A 70 -3.35 8.86 10.68
C CYS A 70 -2.63 10.14 10.25
N GLU A 71 -3.28 11.29 10.41
CA GLU A 71 -2.74 12.60 10.05
C GLU A 71 -1.64 13.02 11.03
N LEU A 72 -0.50 13.46 10.48
CA LEU A 72 0.64 13.95 11.26
C LEU A 72 0.65 15.47 11.36
N SER A 73 0.41 16.16 10.23
CA SER A 73 0.52 17.62 10.16
C SER A 73 -0.25 18.19 8.97
N SER A 74 -0.62 19.47 9.09
CA SER A 74 -1.11 20.28 7.98
C SER A 74 -0.02 21.27 7.57
N LEU A 75 0.36 21.25 6.30
CA LEU A 75 1.55 21.90 5.78
C LEU A 75 1.21 23.06 4.83
N SER A 76 2.04 24.11 4.82
CA SER A 76 2.10 25.05 3.69
C SER A 76 2.64 24.35 2.44
N SER A 77 2.59 25.02 1.28
CA SER A 77 3.15 24.46 0.05
C SER A 77 4.67 24.26 0.15
N GLU A 78 5.38 25.18 0.80
CA GLU A 78 6.82 25.11 1.01
C GLU A 78 7.18 23.96 1.95
N GLN A 79 6.44 23.82 3.05
CA GLN A 79 6.65 22.72 4.00
C GLN A 79 6.39 21.35 3.36
N ALA A 80 5.36 21.23 2.51
CA ALA A 80 5.09 20.01 1.77
C ALA A 80 6.24 19.66 0.81
N GLN A 81 6.77 20.64 0.06
CA GLN A 81 7.91 20.44 -0.82
C GLN A 81 9.18 20.06 -0.05
N GLN A 82 9.41 20.70 1.10
CA GLN A 82 10.52 20.37 1.99
C GLN A 82 10.39 18.95 2.54
N ALA A 83 9.20 18.56 3.01
CA ALA A 83 8.93 17.21 3.50
C ALA A 83 9.17 16.15 2.41
N ALA A 84 8.64 16.35 1.20
CA ALA A 84 8.84 15.44 0.08
C ALA A 84 10.32 15.28 -0.29
N SER A 85 11.08 16.39 -0.25
CA SER A 85 12.52 16.39 -0.54
C SER A 85 13.31 15.65 0.54
N LEU A 86 12.97 15.85 1.81
CA LEU A 86 13.59 15.16 2.94
C LEU A 86 13.29 13.66 2.94
N ILE A 87 12.04 13.26 2.74
CA ILE A 87 11.65 11.85 2.67
C ILE A 87 12.30 11.18 1.47
N SER A 88 12.38 11.87 0.33
CA SER A 88 13.07 11.35 -0.86
C SER A 88 14.57 11.17 -0.63
N ALA A 89 15.23 12.11 0.05
CA ALA A 89 16.64 11.94 0.41
C ALA A 89 16.82 10.76 1.37
N PHE A 90 15.95 10.64 2.38
CA PHE A 90 15.97 9.54 3.35
C PHE A 90 15.74 8.17 2.69
N GLY A 91 14.77 8.06 1.79
CA GLY A 91 14.45 6.82 1.09
C GLY A 91 15.47 6.40 0.01
N ASN A 92 16.17 7.35 -0.60
CA ASN A 92 17.22 7.03 -1.58
C ASN A 92 18.57 6.66 -0.92
N ASP A 93 18.71 6.86 0.39
CA ASP A 93 19.87 6.41 1.15
C ASP A 93 19.64 4.97 1.63
N GLU A 94 20.35 4.03 0.99
CA GLU A 94 20.25 2.59 1.26
C GLU A 94 20.52 2.24 2.73
N SER A 95 21.29 3.05 3.47
CA SER A 95 21.54 2.80 4.90
C SER A 95 20.30 2.98 5.79
N ASN A 96 19.27 3.67 5.28
CA ASN A 96 17.98 3.81 5.96
C ASN A 96 16.99 2.71 5.56
N ILE A 97 17.30 1.88 4.56
CA ILE A 97 16.45 0.77 4.13
C ILE A 97 16.74 -0.44 5.01
N PRO A 98 15.74 -0.98 5.73
CA PRO A 98 15.95 -2.14 6.60
C PRO A 98 16.40 -3.37 5.82
N GLU A 99 17.29 -4.15 6.43
CA GLU A 99 17.63 -5.49 5.95
C GLU A 99 16.43 -6.43 6.15
N PHE A 100 16.16 -7.27 5.16
CA PHE A 100 15.09 -8.25 5.24
C PHE A 100 15.31 -9.23 6.40
N GLY A 101 14.24 -9.50 7.15
CA GLY A 101 14.30 -10.33 8.36
C GLY A 101 14.81 -9.60 9.61
N VAL A 102 15.38 -8.40 9.49
CA VAL A 102 15.78 -7.55 10.61
C VAL A 102 14.73 -6.48 10.89
N GLY A 103 14.25 -5.80 9.84
CA GLY A 103 13.20 -4.79 9.93
C GLY A 103 12.23 -4.85 8.74
N ASN A 104 11.29 -3.93 8.70
CA ASN A 104 10.25 -3.88 7.67
C ASN A 104 9.81 -2.44 7.34
N CYS A 105 8.78 -2.30 6.50
CA CYS A 105 8.24 -1.00 6.09
C CYS A 105 7.83 -0.08 7.25
N GLN A 106 7.43 -0.64 8.38
CA GLN A 106 7.02 0.11 9.57
C GLN A 106 8.22 0.72 10.28
N ASP A 107 9.36 0.01 10.34
CA ASP A 107 10.64 0.55 10.83
C ASP A 107 11.09 1.74 9.97
N TRP A 108 11.02 1.59 8.65
CA TRP A 108 11.37 2.68 7.73
C TRP A 108 10.47 3.90 7.91
N VAL A 109 9.15 3.70 8.07
CA VAL A 109 8.21 4.80 8.33
C VAL A 109 8.53 5.48 9.67
N ALA A 110 8.80 4.73 10.73
CA ALA A 110 9.17 5.29 12.02
C ALA A 110 10.46 6.14 11.92
N GLY A 111 11.47 5.65 11.20
CA GLY A 111 12.70 6.39 10.92
C GLY A 111 12.46 7.67 10.12
N ALA A 112 11.66 7.59 9.05
CA ALA A 112 11.30 8.75 8.23
C ALA A 112 10.54 9.81 9.04
N VAL A 113 9.62 9.40 9.92
CA VAL A 113 8.90 10.33 10.79
C VAL A 113 9.84 10.95 11.84
N GLY A 114 10.75 10.18 12.44
CA GLY A 114 11.76 10.73 13.34
C GLY A 114 12.68 11.76 12.67
N MET A 115 13.02 11.54 11.41
CA MET A 115 13.76 12.52 10.59
C MET A 115 12.92 13.79 10.36
N LEU A 116 11.64 13.67 10.01
CA LEU A 116 10.73 14.81 9.83
C LEU A 116 10.52 15.59 11.14
N GLU A 117 10.52 14.90 12.28
CA GLU A 117 10.45 15.50 13.61
C GLU A 117 11.69 16.34 13.89
N HIS A 118 12.89 15.80 13.65
CA HIS A 118 14.14 16.55 13.78
C HIS A 118 14.20 17.77 12.86
N ALA A 119 13.57 17.70 11.69
CA ALA A 119 13.45 18.83 10.76
C ALA A 119 12.36 19.84 11.14
N GLY A 120 11.58 19.59 12.19
CA GLY A 120 10.49 20.46 12.66
C GLY A 120 9.25 20.47 11.74
N ILE A 121 9.07 19.45 10.89
CA ILE A 121 7.92 19.33 10.00
C ILE A 121 6.70 18.73 10.72
N VAL A 122 6.95 17.80 11.65
CA VAL A 122 5.93 17.16 12.49
C VAL A 122 6.15 17.52 13.96
N SER A 123 5.16 17.20 14.79
CA SER A 123 5.21 17.49 16.23
C SER A 123 6.26 16.65 16.95
N LEU A 124 6.75 17.15 18.09
CA LEU A 124 7.64 16.40 18.97
C LEU A 124 6.93 15.13 19.49
N GLY A 125 7.65 14.00 19.51
CA GLY A 125 7.19 12.69 19.95
C GLY A 125 6.56 11.83 18.86
N GLU A 126 6.46 12.31 17.62
CA GLU A 126 5.90 11.52 16.51
C GLU A 126 6.79 10.31 16.17
N GLY A 127 8.12 10.47 16.13
CA GLY A 127 9.04 9.38 15.83
C GLY A 127 8.93 8.23 16.82
N GLU A 128 8.97 8.53 18.12
CA GLU A 128 8.81 7.51 19.18
C GLU A 128 7.40 6.90 19.19
N PHE A 129 6.36 7.70 18.88
CA PHE A 129 5.01 7.17 18.71
C PHE A 129 4.97 6.12 17.60
N TRP A 130 5.47 6.41 16.39
CA TRP A 130 5.46 5.45 15.28
C TRP A 130 6.38 4.26 15.48
N LYS A 131 7.50 4.44 16.19
CA LYS A 131 8.34 3.33 16.64
C LYS A 131 7.59 2.36 17.55
N SER A 132 6.71 2.88 18.42
CA SER A 132 5.84 2.03 19.25
C SER A 132 4.70 1.33 18.49
N MET A 133 4.48 1.68 17.21
CA MET A 133 3.49 1.05 16.34
C MET A 133 4.01 -0.16 15.57
N ILE A 134 5.32 -0.41 15.59
CA ILE A 134 5.92 -1.53 14.87
C ILE A 134 5.31 -2.86 15.36
N ASN A 135 4.97 -3.72 14.41
CA ASN A 135 4.27 -5.00 14.53
C ASN A 135 2.85 -4.94 15.11
N LYS A 136 2.24 -3.76 15.27
CA LYS A 136 0.82 -3.65 15.61
C LYS A 136 -0.05 -3.89 14.38
N SER A 137 -1.24 -4.43 14.60
CA SER A 137 -2.26 -4.51 13.56
C SER A 137 -2.81 -3.13 13.21
N SER A 138 -3.44 -3.00 12.04
CA SER A 138 -4.08 -1.74 11.63
C SER A 138 -5.16 -1.29 12.63
N GLY A 139 -5.84 -2.25 13.27
CA GLY A 139 -6.84 -1.98 14.30
C GLY A 139 -6.23 -1.45 15.59
N GLU A 140 -5.10 -2.00 16.02
CA GLU A 140 -4.36 -1.49 17.18
C GLU A 140 -3.78 -0.10 16.89
N MET A 141 -3.19 0.12 15.71
CA MET A 141 -2.69 1.44 15.30
C MET A 141 -3.80 2.49 15.28
N LYS A 142 -4.99 2.15 14.77
CA LYS A 142 -6.17 3.01 14.83
C LYS A 142 -6.50 3.40 16.27
N ASN A 143 -6.59 2.41 17.16
CA ASN A 143 -6.93 2.64 18.56
C ASN A 143 -5.91 3.55 19.25
N GLU A 144 -4.62 3.34 18.99
CA GLU A 144 -3.53 4.15 19.54
C GLU A 144 -3.54 5.59 19.00
N CYS A 145 -3.78 5.77 17.69
CA CYS A 145 -3.97 7.11 17.11
C CYS A 145 -5.13 7.84 17.80
N LEU A 146 -6.28 7.17 18.00
CA LEU A 146 -7.44 7.75 18.66
C LEU A 146 -7.19 8.05 20.16
N GLN A 147 -6.54 7.15 20.89
CA GLN A 147 -6.16 7.36 22.29
C GLN A 147 -5.18 8.51 22.45
N GLY A 148 -4.22 8.63 21.51
CA GLY A 148 -3.30 9.75 21.39
C GLY A 148 -3.93 11.06 20.88
N LYS A 149 -5.26 11.10 20.68
CA LYS A 149 -6.02 12.23 20.12
C LYS A 149 -5.52 12.70 18.75
N LYS A 150 -4.88 11.81 18.00
CA LYS A 150 -4.49 12.04 16.61
C LYS A 150 -5.71 11.91 15.71
N LYS A 151 -5.68 12.59 14.57
CA LYS A 151 -6.77 12.53 13.60
C LYS A 151 -6.62 11.28 12.74
N TRP A 152 -7.51 10.32 12.95
CA TRP A 152 -7.64 9.12 12.14
C TRP A 152 -8.74 9.29 11.09
N ILE A 153 -8.50 8.81 9.87
CA ILE A 153 -9.49 8.72 8.80
C ILE A 153 -9.56 7.25 8.36
N ASP A 154 -10.74 6.66 8.47
CA ASP A 154 -10.97 5.29 8.02
C ASP A 154 -10.85 5.19 6.51
N GLY A 155 -10.20 4.12 6.05
CA GLY A 155 -10.15 3.80 4.64
C GLY A 155 -11.52 3.34 4.13
N PRO A 156 -11.72 3.27 2.81
CA PRO A 156 -12.96 2.76 2.23
C PRO A 156 -13.13 1.29 2.62
N GLU A 157 -14.08 1.02 3.54
CA GLU A 157 -14.47 -0.35 3.86
C GLU A 157 -15.07 -1.01 2.63
N SER A 158 -14.25 -1.81 1.94
CA SER A 158 -14.72 -2.69 0.88
C SER A 158 -15.11 -4.02 1.51
N THR A 159 -16.29 -4.08 2.14
CA THR A 159 -16.87 -5.39 2.48
C THR A 159 -17.32 -6.05 1.19
N TYR A 160 -16.62 -7.10 0.78
CA TYR A 160 -17.09 -7.94 -0.32
C TYR A 160 -18.38 -8.62 0.11
N GLU A 161 -19.50 -8.19 -0.46
CA GLU A 161 -20.79 -8.87 -0.34
C GLU A 161 -20.92 -9.90 -1.47
N GLY A 162 -20.67 -11.17 -1.17
CA GLY A 162 -20.81 -12.26 -2.12
C GLY A 162 -20.21 -13.56 -1.60
N GLU A 163 -20.57 -14.70 -2.21
CA GLU A 163 -19.78 -15.91 -2.02
C GLU A 163 -18.49 -15.80 -2.84
N PRO A 164 -17.29 -15.89 -2.23
CA PRO A 164 -16.04 -15.95 -2.97
C PRO A 164 -16.11 -17.07 -4.00
N ASP A 165 -15.90 -16.73 -5.27
CA ASP A 165 -15.96 -17.66 -6.39
C ASP A 165 -14.74 -18.60 -6.42
N ALA A 166 -13.64 -18.19 -5.81
CA ALA A 166 -12.49 -19.00 -5.46
C ALA A 166 -12.28 -19.03 -3.93
N LYS A 167 -12.19 -20.24 -3.38
CA LYS A 167 -11.66 -20.49 -2.03
C LYS A 167 -10.39 -21.33 -2.23
N PHE A 168 -9.31 -21.00 -1.54
CA PHE A 168 -8.21 -21.96 -1.37
C PHE A 168 -8.81 -23.14 -0.62
N ALA A 169 -9.13 -24.22 -1.34
CA ALA A 169 -9.52 -25.45 -0.69
C ALA A 169 -8.26 -26.01 -0.03
N ASP A 170 -8.33 -26.26 1.27
CA ASP A 170 -7.38 -27.15 1.92
C ASP A 170 -7.30 -28.43 1.09
N ARG A 171 -6.07 -28.91 0.88
CA ARG A 171 -5.69 -30.01 -0.01
C ARG A 171 -6.43 -31.34 0.23
N GLU A 172 -7.40 -31.41 1.13
CA GLU A 172 -8.03 -32.63 1.60
C GLU A 172 -9.41 -32.97 1.00
N GLN A 173 -9.99 -32.16 0.11
CA GLN A 173 -11.20 -32.58 -0.60
C GLN A 173 -11.05 -32.42 -2.11
N GLY A 174 -10.74 -33.54 -2.76
CA GLY A 174 -10.56 -33.75 -4.19
C GLY A 174 -11.81 -33.50 -5.07
N THR A 175 -12.60 -32.48 -4.76
CA THR A 175 -13.57 -31.91 -5.69
C THR A 175 -13.01 -30.61 -6.24
N VAL A 176 -12.32 -30.72 -7.37
CA VAL A 176 -12.00 -29.57 -8.23
C VAL A 176 -13.34 -28.93 -8.62
N LYS A 177 -13.77 -27.89 -7.91
CA LYS A 177 -14.89 -27.06 -8.38
C LYS A 177 -14.45 -26.47 -9.72
N PRO A 178 -15.26 -26.58 -10.79
CA PRO A 178 -14.84 -26.11 -12.10
C PRO A 178 -14.65 -24.59 -12.05
N VAL A 179 -13.40 -24.16 -12.22
CA VAL A 179 -13.05 -22.76 -12.49
C VAL A 179 -13.69 -22.43 -13.86
N GLY A 180 -14.87 -21.81 -13.86
CA GLY A 180 -15.65 -21.73 -15.10
C GLY A 180 -16.83 -20.76 -15.14
N LYS A 181 -17.16 -20.03 -14.06
CA LYS A 181 -18.27 -19.06 -14.11
C LYS A 181 -18.00 -17.89 -15.07
N LEU A 182 -16.73 -17.50 -15.25
CA LEU A 182 -16.32 -16.47 -16.21
C LEU A 182 -16.47 -16.92 -17.68
N ALA A 183 -16.15 -18.18 -18.00
CA ALA A 183 -16.29 -18.70 -19.36
C ALA A 183 -17.75 -18.87 -19.80
N GLN A 184 -18.67 -18.97 -18.85
CA GLN A 184 -20.11 -19.09 -19.08
C GLN A 184 -20.85 -17.74 -19.02
N ASN A 185 -20.17 -16.66 -18.63
CA ASN A 185 -20.75 -15.33 -18.57
C ASN A 185 -20.75 -14.69 -19.97
N GLU A 186 -21.92 -14.58 -20.58
CA GLU A 186 -22.10 -14.02 -21.93
C GLU A 186 -21.63 -12.56 -22.04
N VAL A 187 -21.84 -11.76 -21.00
CA VAL A 187 -21.42 -10.36 -20.96
C VAL A 187 -19.89 -10.24 -20.95
N PHE A 188 -19.23 -11.10 -20.17
CA PHE A 188 -17.76 -11.17 -20.15
C PHE A 188 -17.20 -11.61 -21.51
N ARG A 189 -17.79 -12.64 -22.14
CA ARG A 189 -17.38 -13.10 -23.48
C ARG A 189 -17.55 -12.03 -24.55
N ALA A 190 -18.68 -11.33 -24.55
CA ALA A 190 -18.94 -10.23 -25.48
C ALA A 190 -17.91 -9.10 -25.31
N ARG A 191 -17.59 -8.75 -24.05
CA ARG A 191 -16.59 -7.73 -23.75
C ARG A 191 -15.18 -8.14 -24.16
N MET A 192 -14.79 -9.41 -23.94
CA MET A 192 -13.50 -9.95 -24.38
C MET A 192 -13.39 -9.99 -25.91
N GLN A 193 -14.44 -10.38 -26.62
CA GLN A 193 -14.47 -10.33 -28.09
C GLN A 193 -14.37 -8.90 -28.63
N SER A 194 -15.00 -7.93 -27.96
CA SER A 194 -14.88 -6.51 -28.31
C SER A 194 -13.46 -5.96 -28.11
N LEU A 195 -12.71 -6.48 -27.13
CA LEU A 195 -11.34 -6.05 -26.84
C LEU A 195 -10.32 -6.64 -27.83
N LEU A 196 -10.59 -7.82 -28.38
CA LEU A 196 -9.68 -8.54 -29.27
C LEU A 196 -9.78 -8.14 -30.74
N GLY A 197 -10.74 -7.28 -31.11
CA GLY A 197 -10.93 -6.77 -32.47
C GLY A 197 -11.22 -7.85 -33.54
N PRO A 198 -11.61 -7.47 -34.76
CA PRO A 198 -11.73 -8.42 -35.85
C PRO A 198 -10.32 -8.91 -36.24
N LYS A 199 -10.13 -10.23 -36.32
CA LYS A 199 -8.92 -10.85 -36.90
C LYS A 199 -8.72 -10.35 -38.34
N ALA A 200 -7.96 -9.27 -38.50
CA ALA A 200 -7.41 -8.88 -39.79
C ALA A 200 -6.18 -9.73 -40.05
N GLY A 201 -6.33 -10.73 -40.93
CA GLY A 201 -5.19 -11.32 -41.58
C GLY A 201 -4.55 -10.28 -42.50
N ARG A 202 -3.38 -9.78 -42.11
CA ARG A 202 -2.35 -9.29 -43.05
C ARG A 202 -1.03 -9.09 -42.30
N GLU A 203 0.01 -9.72 -42.80
CA GLU A 203 1.40 -9.37 -42.51
C GLU A 203 1.63 -7.88 -42.79
N THR A 204 2.14 -7.15 -41.81
CA THR A 204 3.12 -6.07 -42.02
C THR A 204 3.96 -5.88 -40.76
N ASP A 205 5.26 -5.90 -41.02
CA ASP A 205 6.40 -5.55 -40.19
C ASP A 205 6.28 -4.15 -39.55
N HIS A 206 6.50 -4.08 -38.24
CA HIS A 206 7.26 -3.04 -37.51
C HIS A 206 6.91 -3.08 -36.01
N GLY A 207 7.96 -3.19 -35.20
CA GLY A 207 7.88 -3.39 -33.77
C GLY A 207 7.25 -2.24 -33.00
N GLU A 208 6.27 -2.58 -32.18
CA GLU A 208 5.97 -1.92 -30.91
C GLU A 208 5.41 -3.01 -30.00
N LYS A 209 6.15 -3.36 -28.95
CA LYS A 209 5.66 -4.29 -27.93
C LYS A 209 4.39 -3.68 -27.32
N PRO A 210 3.28 -4.43 -27.19
CA PRO A 210 2.15 -3.94 -26.43
C PRO A 210 2.64 -3.67 -25.01
N VAL A 211 2.45 -2.44 -24.53
CA VAL A 211 2.69 -2.08 -23.14
C VAL A 211 1.69 -2.87 -22.31
N GLU A 212 2.12 -4.01 -21.79
CA GLU A 212 1.40 -4.71 -20.73
C GLU A 212 1.24 -3.72 -19.57
N ARG A 213 0.00 -3.32 -19.31
CA ARG A 213 -0.33 -2.67 -18.05
C ARG A 213 0.00 -3.68 -16.96
N PRO A 214 0.85 -3.38 -15.97
CA PRO A 214 1.16 -4.34 -14.92
C PRO A 214 -0.15 -4.72 -14.24
N PHE A 215 -0.53 -5.99 -14.40
CA PHE A 215 -1.64 -6.58 -13.68
C PHE A 215 -1.31 -6.49 -12.19
N TYR A 216 -2.26 -5.94 -11.44
CA TYR A 216 -2.21 -5.91 -9.99
C TYR A 216 -2.29 -7.35 -9.48
N VAL A 217 -1.15 -7.93 -9.12
CA VAL A 217 -1.09 -9.06 -8.21
C VAL A 217 -0.60 -8.46 -6.90
N SER A 218 -1.54 -8.12 -6.01
CA SER A 218 -1.23 -8.17 -4.60
C SER A 218 -0.88 -9.62 -4.30
N SER A 219 0.40 -9.96 -4.29
CA SER A 219 0.83 -11.26 -3.77
C SER A 219 0.26 -11.39 -2.37
N PRO A 220 -0.60 -12.38 -2.09
CA PRO A 220 -0.86 -12.76 -0.73
C PRO A 220 0.45 -13.34 -0.22
N PHE A 221 1.03 -12.67 0.77
CA PHE A 221 2.18 -13.14 1.54
C PHE A 221 1.99 -14.62 1.89
N PHE A 222 2.92 -15.47 1.44
CA PHE A 222 3.07 -16.83 1.93
C PHE A 222 4.56 -17.09 2.15
N SER A 223 5.00 -16.98 3.40
CA SER A 223 6.16 -17.75 3.84
C SER A 223 5.77 -19.24 3.79
N LYS A 224 6.57 -20.05 3.10
CA LYS A 224 6.45 -21.51 3.18
C LYS A 224 6.65 -21.92 4.64
N MET A 225 5.62 -22.48 5.27
CA MET A 225 5.83 -23.31 6.44
C MET A 225 6.56 -24.57 5.96
N ASN A 226 7.80 -24.76 6.41
CA ASN A 226 8.44 -26.06 6.32
C ASN A 226 7.83 -26.91 7.44
N ASP A 227 7.09 -27.95 7.06
CA ASP A 227 6.68 -29.00 7.97
C ASP A 227 7.88 -29.93 8.21
N GLU A 228 8.30 -30.07 9.47
CA GLU A 228 9.00 -31.26 9.98
C GLU A 228 8.01 -32.11 10.80
#